data_AF-B7VF81-F1
#
_entry.id   AF-B7VF81-F1
#
_cell.length_a   1.000
_cell.length_b   1.000
_cell.length_c   1.000
_cell.angle_alpha   90.00
_cell.angle_beta   90.00
_cell.angle_gamma   90.00
#
_symmetry.space_group_name_H-M   'P 1'
#
loop_
_entity.id
_entity.type
_entity.pdbx_description
1 polymer ?
#
loop_
_entity_poly.entity_id
_entity_poly.type
_entity_poly.pdbx_seq_one_letter_code
_entity_poly.pdbx_strand_id
1 'polypeptide(L)'
;LFQDDKVSGLQLLKDGKWVDVPPMRHSIVVNLGDQLEVITNGRYKSVLHRVIAQTDGARMSLASFYNPGSEALICPAPQLVNKEQQDNVYPKFVFEDYMKLRNR
;
A
#
# COMPACT_ATOMS: atom_id res chain seq x y z
N LEU A 1 -0.87 -6.14 -8.50
CA LEU A 1 0.44 -6.73 -8.86
C LEU A 1 0.21 -8.11 -9.45
N PHE A 2 0.58 -8.31 -10.72
CA PHE A 2 0.70 -9.64 -11.30
C PHE A 2 2.13 -10.12 -11.10
N GLN A 3 2.34 -11.28 -10.46
CA GLN A 3 3.66 -11.81 -10.18
C GLN A 3 3.80 -13.22 -10.74
N ASP A 4 5.05 -13.63 -10.94
CA ASP A 4 5.41 -15.00 -11.31
C ASP A 4 4.67 -16.03 -10.42
N ASP A 5 4.13 -17.08 -11.03
CA ASP A 5 3.34 -18.11 -10.35
C ASP A 5 4.20 -19.28 -9.83
N LYS A 6 5.52 -19.23 -10.03
CA LYS A 6 6.48 -20.25 -9.57
C LYS A 6 7.57 -19.68 -8.66
N VAL A 7 8.12 -18.51 -8.99
CA VAL A 7 9.23 -17.91 -8.23
C VAL A 7 8.69 -16.88 -7.23
N SER A 8 8.83 -17.19 -5.94
CA SER A 8 8.42 -16.31 -4.84
C SER A 8 9.39 -15.13 -4.66
N GLY A 9 9.03 -14.19 -3.78
CA GLY A 9 9.95 -13.14 -3.33
C GLY A 9 9.27 -11.94 -2.70
N LEU A 10 7.96 -11.75 -2.90
CA LEU A 10 7.22 -10.68 -2.24
C LEU A 10 6.98 -11.03 -0.77
N GLN A 11 7.36 -10.12 0.13
CA GLN A 11 7.08 -10.21 1.55
C GLN A 11 6.36 -8.97 2.06
N LEU A 12 5.45 -9.16 3.02
CA LEU A 12 4.80 -8.09 3.78
C LEU A 12 5.23 -8.14 5.24
N LEU A 13 5.31 -6.99 5.90
CA LEU A 13 5.59 -6.91 7.33
C LEU A 13 4.26 -6.97 8.09
N LYS A 14 4.10 -8.00 8.92
CA LYS A 14 2.94 -8.19 9.80
C LYS A 14 3.44 -8.52 11.21
N ASP A 15 2.96 -7.78 12.20
CA ASP A 15 3.29 -8.01 13.62
C ASP A 15 4.81 -8.10 13.87
N GLY A 16 5.58 -7.24 13.21
CA GLY A 16 7.05 -7.20 13.28
C GLY A 16 7.77 -8.33 12.54
N LYS A 17 7.05 -9.19 11.81
CA LYS A 17 7.59 -10.35 11.09
C LYS A 17 7.35 -10.21 9.59
N TRP A 18 8.35 -10.57 8.79
CA TRP A 18 8.20 -10.68 7.35
C TRP A 18 7.47 -11.97 7.01
N VAL A 19 6.40 -11.86 6.22
CA VAL A 19 5.54 -12.96 5.80
C VAL A 19 5.54 -13.02 4.27
N ASP A 20 5.76 -14.20 3.71
CA ASP A 20 5.74 -14.42 2.27
C ASP A 20 4.33 -14.28 1.71
N VAL A 21 4.23 -13.64 0.53
CA VAL A 21 3.03 -13.66 -0.29
C VAL A 21 3.20 -14.78 -1.31
N PRO A 22 2.47 -15.90 -1.17
CA PRO A 22 2.70 -17.06 -2.02
C PRO A 22 2.37 -16.74 -3.48
N PRO A 23 3.17 -17.24 -4.44
CA PRO A 23 2.82 -17.17 -5.85
C PRO A 23 1.57 -18.01 -6.10
N MET A 24 0.62 -17.46 -6.85
CA MET A 24 -0.66 -18.10 -7.14
C MET A 24 -1.04 -17.90 -8.59
N ARG A 25 -1.29 -19.00 -9.30
CA ARG A 25 -1.66 -19.00 -10.71
C ARG A 25 -3.00 -18.28 -10.91
N HIS A 26 -3.09 -17.47 -11.97
CA HIS A 26 -4.28 -16.68 -12.34
C HIS A 26 -4.76 -15.72 -11.24
N SER A 27 -3.84 -15.18 -10.44
CA SER A 27 -4.15 -14.24 -9.37
C SER A 27 -3.45 -12.90 -9.56
N ILE A 28 -3.93 -11.89 -8.83
CA ILE A 28 -3.22 -10.65 -8.59
C ILE A 28 -3.15 -10.39 -7.09
N VAL A 29 -2.04 -9.81 -6.66
CA VAL A 29 -1.91 -9.28 -5.30
C VAL A 29 -2.37 -7.82 -5.30
N VAL A 30 -3.26 -7.49 -4.38
CA VAL A 30 -3.72 -6.11 -4.14
C VAL A 30 -3.23 -5.68 -2.77
N ASN A 31 -2.51 -4.57 -2.72
CA ASN A 31 -2.12 -3.90 -1.48
C ASN A 31 -2.65 -2.47 -1.48
N LEU A 32 -2.79 -1.90 -0.28
CA LEU A 32 -3.30 -0.56 -0.09
C LEU A 32 -2.12 0.41 0.05
N GLY A 33 -2.30 1.61 -0.49
CA GLY A 33 -1.34 2.71 -0.36
C GLY A 33 -1.72 3.69 0.75
N ASP A 34 -0.78 4.58 1.07
CA ASP A 34 -0.89 5.55 2.17
C ASP A 34 -2.14 6.43 2.06
N GLN A 35 -2.55 6.75 0.83
CA GLN A 35 -3.73 7.60 0.58
C GLN A 35 -5.01 6.93 1.10
N LEU A 36 -5.15 5.61 0.93
CA LEU A 36 -6.33 4.90 1.41
C LEU A 36 -6.31 4.69 2.93
N GLU A 37 -5.12 4.53 3.52
CA GLU A 37 -4.98 4.55 4.99
C GLU A 37 -5.45 5.89 5.56
N VAL A 38 -5.01 7.01 4.98
CA VAL A 38 -5.46 8.36 5.38
C VAL A 38 -6.97 8.52 5.20
N ILE A 39 -7.52 8.18 4.02
CA ILE A 39 -8.96 8.30 3.73
C ILE A 39 -9.80 7.50 4.72
N THR A 40 -9.33 6.31 5.12
CA THR A 40 -10.02 5.46 6.09
C THR A 40 -9.72 5.78 7.54
N ASN A 41 -9.00 6.87 7.80
CA ASN A 41 -8.59 7.30 9.13
C ASN A 41 -7.86 6.19 9.91
N GLY A 42 -7.01 5.41 9.21
CA GLY A 42 -6.20 4.36 9.82
C GLY A 42 -6.89 3.01 10.01
N ARG A 43 -8.16 2.85 9.59
CA ARG A 43 -8.85 1.54 9.64
C ARG A 43 -8.18 0.52 8.71
N TYR A 44 -7.75 0.97 7.54
CA TYR A 44 -6.94 0.17 6.62
C TYR A 44 -5.48 0.60 6.68
N LYS A 45 -4.58 -0.36 6.48
CA LYS A 45 -3.14 -0.18 6.65
C LYS A 45 -2.38 -0.28 5.33
N SER A 46 -1.55 0.73 5.07
CA SER A 46 -0.49 0.71 4.07
C SER A 46 0.70 -0.05 4.68
N VAL A 47 0.81 -1.32 4.32
CA VAL A 47 1.80 -2.21 4.94
C VAL A 47 3.15 -2.12 4.24
N LEU A 48 4.22 -2.12 5.04
CA LEU A 48 5.58 -2.29 4.53
C LEU A 48 5.68 -3.63 3.80
N HIS A 49 6.28 -3.59 2.62
CA HIS A 49 6.51 -4.75 1.79
C HIS A 49 7.89 -4.64 1.15
N ARG A 50 8.49 -5.79 0.83
CA ARG A 50 9.79 -5.88 0.18
C ARG A 50 9.78 -7.02 -0.84
N VAL A 51 10.72 -6.98 -1.76
CA VAL A 51 11.02 -8.10 -2.65
C VAL A 51 12.40 -8.61 -2.30
N ILE A 52 12.52 -9.90 -2.00
CA ILE A 52 13.80 -10.58 -1.78
C ILE A 52 14.24 -11.28 -3.06
N ALA A 53 15.55 -11.21 -3.36
CA ALA A 53 16.13 -11.97 -4.45
C ALA A 53 16.26 -13.44 -4.03
N GLN A 54 15.90 -14.35 -4.93
CA GLN A 54 16.03 -15.79 -4.74
C GLN A 54 17.14 -16.34 -5.65
N THR A 55 17.73 -17.46 -5.25
CA THR A 55 18.77 -18.15 -6.03
C THR A 55 18.21 -19.20 -7.00
N ASP A 56 16.91 -19.50 -6.91
CA ASP A 56 16.26 -20.63 -7.59
C ASP A 56 15.52 -20.24 -8.88
N GLY A 57 15.68 -18.99 -9.37
CA GLY A 57 15.13 -18.59 -10.65
C GLY A 57 15.06 -17.08 -10.84
N ALA A 58 14.79 -16.67 -12.08
CA ALA A 58 14.46 -15.29 -12.39
C ALA A 58 12.98 -15.02 -12.07
N ARG A 59 12.70 -13.98 -11.28
CA ARG A 59 11.33 -13.55 -10.97
C ARG A 59 10.94 -12.35 -11.82
N MET A 60 9.75 -12.40 -12.43
CA MET A 60 9.15 -11.26 -13.11
C MET A 60 7.83 -10.84 -12.45
N SER A 61 7.54 -9.54 -12.45
CA SER A 61 6.25 -9.03 -11.98
C SER A 61 5.87 -7.72 -12.67
N LEU A 62 4.57 -7.50 -12.83
CA LEU A 62 3.98 -6.27 -13.34
C LEU A 62 3.17 -5.57 -12.24
N ALA A 63 3.70 -4.46 -11.75
CA ALA A 63 3.00 -3.58 -10.81
C ALA A 63 2.23 -2.51 -11.57
N SER A 64 0.97 -2.30 -11.19
CA SER A 64 0.15 -1.18 -11.67
C SER A 64 -0.38 -0.45 -10.44
N PHE A 65 -0.33 0.88 -10.48
CA PHE A 65 -0.71 1.75 -9.38
C PHE A 65 -1.92 2.58 -9.79
N TYR A 66 -3.01 2.45 -9.03
CA TYR A 66 -4.19 3.29 -9.20
C TYR A 66 -4.15 4.41 -8.17
N ASN A 67 -3.58 5.54 -8.58
CA ASN A 67 -3.34 6.68 -7.70
C ASN A 67 -4.39 7.78 -7.89
N PRO A 68 -4.60 8.64 -6.89
CA PRO A 68 -5.35 9.88 -7.06
C PRO A 68 -4.72 10.78 -8.15
N GLY A 69 -5.52 11.72 -8.66
CA GLY A 69 -4.98 12.82 -9.48
C GLY A 69 -4.00 13.68 -8.68
N SER A 70 -3.08 14.35 -9.37
CA SER A 70 -1.99 15.11 -8.73
C SER A 70 -2.48 16.16 -7.73
N GLU A 71 -3.51 16.92 -8.11
CA GLU A 71 -4.15 17.96 -7.29
C GLU A 71 -5.18 17.41 -6.30
N ALA A 72 -5.33 16.08 -6.20
CA ALA A 72 -6.32 15.49 -5.31
C ALA A 72 -5.95 15.79 -3.85
N LEU A 73 -6.96 16.24 -3.12
CA LEU A 73 -6.86 16.59 -1.70
C LEU A 73 -7.17 15.35 -0.86
N ILE A 74 -6.16 14.83 -0.17
CA ILE A 74 -6.25 13.62 0.62
C ILE A 74 -6.48 13.99 2.09
N CYS A 75 -7.55 13.45 2.67
CA CYS A 75 -7.88 13.57 4.08
C CYS A 75 -8.82 12.44 4.50
N PRO A 76 -8.98 12.19 5.81
CA PRO A 76 -10.00 11.27 6.31
C PRO A 76 -11.40 11.59 5.78
N ALA A 77 -12.10 10.56 5.33
CA ALA A 77 -13.47 10.69 4.85
C ALA A 77 -14.39 11.08 6.01
N PRO A 78 -15.23 12.12 5.88
CA PRO A 78 -16.08 12.60 6.97
C PRO A 78 -16.98 11.52 7.59
N GLN A 79 -17.39 10.53 6.81
CA GLN A 79 -18.23 9.40 7.24
C GLN A 79 -17.47 8.39 8.12
N LEU A 80 -16.14 8.41 8.08
CA LEU A 80 -15.28 7.47 8.80
C LEU A 80 -14.63 8.08 10.05
N VAL A 81 -14.78 9.40 10.25
CA VAL A 81 -14.32 10.14 11.43
C VAL A 81 -15.45 10.22 12.44
N ASN A 82 -15.20 9.77 13.68
CA ASN A 82 -16.13 9.99 14.78
C ASN A 82 -16.00 11.44 15.26
N LYS A 83 -17.07 12.22 15.12
CA LYS A 83 -17.10 13.64 15.51
C LYS A 83 -17.06 13.85 17.03
N GLU A 84 -17.53 12.88 17.80
CA GLU A 84 -17.60 12.97 19.26
C GLU A 84 -16.24 12.71 19.91
N GLN A 85 -15.40 11.89 19.28
CA GLN A 85 -14.10 11.47 19.83
C GLN A 85 -12.93 12.32 19.32
N GLN A 86 -13.16 13.21 18.35
CA GLN A 86 -12.12 14.03 17.73
C GLN A 86 -10.93 13.19 17.20
N ASP A 87 -11.22 11.98 16.71
CA ASP A 87 -10.26 10.95 16.33
C ASP A 87 -9.58 11.21 14.97
N ASN A 88 -9.44 12.46 14.54
CA ASN A 88 -8.77 12.74 13.28
C ASN A 88 -7.25 12.56 13.44
N VAL A 89 -6.74 11.39 13.04
CA VAL A 89 -5.33 11.03 13.22
C VAL A 89 -4.44 11.62 12.12
N TYR A 90 -5.01 11.93 10.94
CA TYR A 90 -4.23 12.30 9.76
C TYR A 90 -4.46 13.74 9.30
N PRO A 91 -3.40 14.46 8.89
CA PRO A 91 -3.54 15.78 8.31
C PRO A 91 -4.14 15.71 6.91
N LYS A 92 -4.60 16.86 6.43
CA LYS A 92 -5.06 17.07 5.07
C LYS A 92 -3.92 17.57 4.19
N PHE A 93 -3.74 17.01 2.99
CA PHE A 93 -2.64 17.36 2.10
C PHE A 93 -2.98 17.12 0.62
N VAL A 94 -2.23 17.74 -0.29
CA VAL A 94 -2.32 17.50 -1.74
C VAL A 94 -1.45 16.29 -2.12
N PHE A 95 -1.98 15.39 -2.96
CA PHE A 95 -1.31 14.13 -3.30
C PHE A 95 0.07 14.35 -3.93
N GLU A 96 0.22 15.30 -4.85
CA GLU A 96 1.51 15.56 -5.50
C GLU A 96 2.59 16.03 -4.50
N ASP A 97 2.24 16.90 -3.55
CA ASP A 97 3.18 17.39 -2.53
C ASP A 97 3.68 16.24 -1.64
N TYR A 98 2.78 15.34 -1.27
CA TYR A 98 3.14 14.12 -0.54
C TYR A 98 4.11 13.25 -1.34
N MET A 99 3.84 13.04 -2.64
CA MET A 99 4.72 12.24 -3.51
C MET A 99 6.10 12.87 -3.69
N LYS A 100 6.19 14.20 -3.79
CA LYS A 100 7.47 14.94 -3.84
C LYS A 100 8.30 14.75 -2.57
N LEU A 101 7.67 14.62 -1.40
CA LEU A 101 8.37 14.33 -0.15
C LEU A 101 8.83 12.87 -0.07
N ARG A 102 7.98 11.94 -0.52
CA ARG A 102 8.26 10.50 -0.44
C ARG A 102 9.35 10.02 -1.40
N ASN A 103 9.47 10.67 -2.56
CA ASN A 103 10.43 10.30 -3.60
C ASN A 103 11.80 11.00 -3.46
N ARG A 104 12.05 11.66 -2.32
CA ARG A 104 13.40 12.14 -1.95
C ARG A 104 14.18 11.04 -1.27
#